data_AF-A0A0F3M784-F1
#
_entry.id   AF-A0A0F3M784-F1
#
_cell.length_a   1.000
_cell.length_b   1.000
_cell.length_c   1.000
_cell.angle_alpha   90.00
_cell.angle_beta   90.00
_cell.angle_gamma   90.00
#
_symmetry.space_group_name_H-M   'P 1'
#
loop_
_entity.id
_entity.type
_entity.pdbx_description
1 polymer ?
#
loop_
_entity_poly.entity_id
_entity_poly.type
_entity_poly.pdbx_seq_one_letter_code
_entity_poly.pdbx_strand_id
1 'polypeptide(L)' 'MAIKYNPNYAKAYYNKGVCLNKLEQYKEAIENYDLAIKYNPNDAKAYYNKGLCLNELEQYKEAMENFN' A
#
# COMPACT_ATOMS: atom_id res chain seq x y z
N MET A 1 -3.27 20.82 14.42
CA MET A 1 -2.19 20.04 13.77
C MET A 1 -2.75 19.30 12.55
N ALA A 2 -3.13 20.00 11.46
CA ALA A 2 -3.96 19.41 10.39
C ALA A 2 -3.60 19.89 8.96
N ILE A 3 -2.30 20.14 8.69
CA ILE A 3 -1.83 20.60 7.38
C ILE A 3 -1.02 19.51 6.62
N LYS A 4 -0.62 18.41 7.26
CA LYS A 4 0.67 17.83 6.88
C LYS A 4 0.73 16.78 5.76
N TYR A 5 -0.37 16.21 5.29
CA TYR A 5 -0.29 15.21 4.21
C TYR A 5 -1.33 15.46 3.15
N ASN A 6 -0.87 15.91 1.97
CA ASN A 6 -1.73 16.14 0.82
C ASN A 6 -2.28 14.79 0.34
N PRO A 7 -3.60 14.55 0.39
CA PRO A 7 -4.22 13.30 -0.05
C PRO A 7 -3.88 12.93 -1.50
N ASN A 8 -3.51 13.93 -2.31
CA ASN A 8 -3.09 13.71 -3.69
C ASN A 8 -1.78 12.90 -3.78
N TYR A 9 -0.86 13.04 -2.82
CA TYR A 9 0.35 12.20 -2.79
C TYR A 9 0.01 10.76 -2.46
N ALA A 10 -0.82 10.53 -1.43
CA ALA A 10 -1.26 9.18 -1.07
C ALA A 10 -1.91 8.46 -2.26
N LYS A 11 -2.82 9.14 -2.96
CA LYS A 11 -3.50 8.60 -4.14
C LYS A 11 -2.54 8.28 -5.30
N ALA A 12 -1.52 9.11 -5.52
CA ALA A 12 -0.54 8.88 -6.58
C ALA A 12 0.30 7.62 -6.30
N TYR A 13 0.80 7.45 -5.07
CA TYR A 13 1.54 6.26 -4.66
C TYR A 13 0.65 5.01 -4.69
N TYR A 14 -0.59 5.10 -4.19
CA TYR A 14 -1.56 4.00 -4.27
C TYR A 14 -1.77 3.53 -5.72
N ASN A 15 -2.04 4.46 -6.64
CA ASN A 15 -2.26 4.12 -8.05
C ASN A 15 -1.03 3.47 -8.68
N LYS A 16 0.17 3.97 -8.37
CA LYS A 16 1.42 3.35 -8.83
C LYS A 16 1.59 1.94 -8.28
N GLY A 17 1.30 1.72 -6.99
CA GLY A 17 1.28 0.40 -6.37
C GLY A 17 0.32 -0.57 -7.08
N VAL A 18 -0.88 -0.10 -7.43
CA VAL A 18 -1.86 -0.91 -8.19
C VAL A 18 -1.32 -1.31 -9.56
N CYS A 19 -0.67 -0.40 -10.27
CA CYS A 19 -0.04 -0.70 -11.56
C CYS A 19 1.07 -1.74 -11.41
N LEU A 20 1.94 -1.60 -10.40
CA LEU A 20 3.04 -2.53 -10.13
C LEU A 20 2.53 -3.93 -9.73
N ASN A 21 1.47 -3.98 -8.91
CA ASN A 21 0.81 -5.23 -8.54
C ASN A 21 0.27 -5.98 -9.77
N LYS A 22 -0.35 -5.25 -10.72
CA LYS A 22 -0.80 -5.83 -12.00
C LYS A 22 0.34 -6.30 -12.91
N LEU A 23 1.56 -5.81 -12.69
CA LEU A 23 2.78 -6.24 -13.37
C LEU A 23 3.53 -7.33 -12.57
N GLU A 24 2.93 -7.85 -11.50
CA GLU A 24 3.52 -8.85 -10.59
C GLU A 24 4.82 -8.37 -9.91
N GLN A 25 5.07 -7.05 -9.91
CA GLN A 25 6.19 -6.41 -9.23
C GLN A 25 5.81 -6.13 -7.77
N TYR A 26 5.62 -7.20 -7.00
CA TYR A 26 5.00 -7.14 -5.68
C TYR A 26 5.82 -6.35 -4.65
N LYS A 27 7.15 -6.44 -4.67
CA LYS A 27 8.02 -5.72 -3.72
C LYS A 27 7.92 -4.20 -3.92
N GLU A 28 8.03 -3.74 -5.16
CA GLU A 28 7.89 -2.33 -5.52
C GLU A 28 6.45 -1.84 -5.29
N ALA A 29 5.44 -2.70 -5.49
CA ALA A 29 4.06 -2.38 -5.15
C ALA A 29 3.89 -2.11 -3.65
N ILE A 30 4.45 -2.98 -2.79
CA ILE A 30 4.46 -2.83 -1.32
C ILE A 30 5.09 -1.49 -0.91
N GLU A 31 6.26 -1.14 -1.45
CA GLU A 31 6.91 0.14 -1.15
C GLU A 31 6.01 1.35 -1.48
N ASN A 32 5.27 1.28 -2.59
CA ASN A 32 4.36 2.35 -2.98
C ASN A 32 3.10 2.38 -2.10
N TYR A 33 2.58 1.23 -1.66
CA TYR A 33 1.50 1.21 -0.68
C TYR A 33 1.95 1.73 0.69
N ASP A 34 3.17 1.44 1.13
CA ASP A 34 3.74 2.01 2.36
C ASP A 34 3.85 3.54 2.30
N LEU A 35 4.26 4.08 1.15
CA LEU A 35 4.24 5.52 0.93
C LEU A 35 2.80 6.07 0.95
N ALA A 36 1.85 5.39 0.31
CA ALA A 36 0.45 5.80 0.33
C ALA A 36 -0.10 5.85 1.77
N ILE A 37 0.18 4.83 2.57
CA ILE A 37 -0.18 4.73 4.00
C ILE A 37 0.50 5.84 4.80
N LYS A 38 1.78 6.13 4.56
CA LYS A 38 2.49 7.22 5.24
C LYS A 38 1.83 8.58 5.02
N TYR A 39 1.30 8.83 3.83
CA TYR A 39 0.60 10.07 3.49
C TYR A 39 -0.90 10.04 3.85
N ASN A 40 -1.52 8.86 3.91
CA ASN A 40 -2.89 8.68 4.39
C ASN A 40 -2.99 7.39 5.23
N PRO A 41 -2.73 7.48 6.55
CA PRO A 41 -2.77 6.31 7.43
C PRO A 41 -4.14 5.66 7.57
N ASN A 42 -5.19 6.31 7.08
CA ASN A 42 -6.56 5.78 7.09
C ASN A 42 -6.97 5.16 5.74
N ASP A 43 -6.04 5.00 4.80
CA ASP A 43 -6.34 4.40 3.49
C ASP A 43 -6.43 2.88 3.57
N ALA A 44 -7.60 2.37 3.95
CA ALA A 44 -7.86 0.93 4.04
C ALA A 44 -7.58 0.17 2.73
N LYS A 45 -7.68 0.84 1.57
CA LYS A 45 -7.36 0.19 0.29
C LYS A 45 -5.86 -0.03 0.12
N ALA A 46 -5.03 0.88 0.60
CA ALA A 46 -3.57 0.73 0.54
C ALA A 46 -3.11 -0.45 1.42
N TYR A 47 -3.65 -0.58 2.63
CA TYR A 47 -3.39 -1.73 3.50
C TYR A 47 -3.85 -3.05 2.88
N TYR A 48 -5.08 -3.10 2.38
CA TYR A 48 -5.61 -4.31 1.73
C TYR A 48 -4.76 -4.76 0.54
N ASN A 49 -4.42 -3.86 -0.38
CA ASN A 49 -3.61 -4.24 -1.54
C ASN A 49 -2.16 -4.59 -1.16
N LYS A 50 -1.60 -3.96 -0.12
CA LYS A 50 -0.30 -4.38 0.44
C LYS A 50 -0.37 -5.80 0.99
N GLY A 51 -1.41 -6.14 1.73
CA GLY A 51 -1.65 -7.49 2.25
C GLY A 51 -1.76 -8.54 1.14
N LEU A 52 -2.43 -8.21 0.03
CA LEU A 52 -2.46 -9.08 -1.16
C LEU A 52 -1.06 -9.30 -1.73
N CYS A 53 -0.27 -8.25 -1.96
CA CYS A 53 1.09 -8.40 -2.47
C CYS A 53 1.99 -9.21 -1.52
N LEU A 54 1.84 -9.06 -0.20
CA LEU A 54 2.54 -9.87 0.80
C LEU A 54 2.13 -11.34 0.74
N ASN A 55 0.85 -11.62 0.48
CA ASN A 55 0.36 -12.98 0.29
C ASN A 55 0.94 -13.63 -0.98
N GLU A 56 1.05 -12.89 -2.09
CA GLU A 56 1.71 -13.37 -3.33
C GLU A 56 3.21 -13.65 -3.13
N LEU A 57 3.84 -13.00 -2.14
CA LEU A 57 5.24 -13.24 -1.73
C LEU A 57 5.38 -14.30 -0.62
N GLU A 58 4.30 -14.99 -0.25
CA GLU A 58 4.24 -15.97 0.84
C GLU A 58 4.59 -15.40 2.24
N GLN A 59 4.53 -14.07 2.40
CA GLN A 59 4.77 -13.35 3.66
C GLN A 59 3.48 -13.26 4.49
N TYR A 60 2.97 -14.41 4.90
CA TYR A 60 1.62 -14.53 5.48
C TYR A 60 1.44 -13.79 6.82
N LYS A 61 2.50 -13.67 7.63
CA LYS A 61 2.42 -12.98 8.92
C LYS A 61 2.17 -11.49 8.72
N GLU A 62 2.99 -10.87 7.89
CA GLU A 62 2.88 -9.47 7.52
C GLU A 62 1.57 -9.20 6.76
N ALA A 63 1.10 -10.14 5.93
CA ALA A 63 -0.18 -10.00 5.25
C ALA A 63 -1.35 -9.90 6.24
N MET A 64 -1.39 -10.76 7.27
CA MET A 64 -2.43 -10.71 8.31
C MET A 64 -2.44 -9.39 9.09
N GLU A 65 -1.25 -8.82 9.38
CA GLU A 65 -1.16 -7.52 10.04
C GLU A 65 -1.74 -6.38 9.19
N ASN A 66 -1.71 -6.49 7.87
CA ASN A 66 -2.25 -5.48 6.96
C ASN A 66 -3.75 -5.69 6.63
N PHE A 67 -4.37 -6.79 7.08
CA PHE A 67 -5.81 -7.02 6.92
C PHE A 67 -6.65 -6.67 8.14
N ASN A 68 -6.02 -6.44 9.30
CA ASN A 68 -6.67 -6.06 10.57
C ASN A 68 -6.66 -4.54 10.77
#